data_AF-A0A936SC18-F1
#
_entry.id   AF-A0A936SC18-F1
#
_cell.length_a   1.000
_cell.length_b   1.000
_cell.length_c   1.000
_cell.angle_alpha   90.00
_cell.angle_beta   90.00
_cell.angle_gamma   90.00
#
_symmetry.space_group_name_H-M   'P 1'
#
loop_
_entity.id
_entity.type
_entity.pdbx_description
1 polymer ?
#
loop_
_entity_poly.entity_id
_entity_poly.type
_entity_poly.pdbx_seq_one_letter_code
_entity_poly.pdbx_strand_id
1 'polypeptide(L)'
;MDINRGDKFEYMVAMNSASLGLQQYRKDHLKPDDPRQKEVYKTGDYSTNPIKTNKGRTILVQHNVSSPRPYDRINLIQGTKGIFRDYPSRVFIDGQEGGHKWQDTTAFKDKFEHDLWRKEGEAARKLGGHGGMDYIMCYRLAECMTKGIALTSTYDAAAWSAPGPLSEISNAKGSMPIKFPDFTRGQWQKNRLSIP
;
A
#
# COMPACT_ATOMS: atom_id res chain seq x y z
N MET A 1 10.78 -7.40 0.59
CA MET A 1 11.43 -6.05 0.64
C MET A 1 12.18 -5.82 1.95
N ASP A 2 11.90 -6.61 2.99
CA ASP A 2 12.70 -6.69 4.23
C ASP A 2 12.79 -5.39 5.03
N ILE A 3 11.76 -4.53 4.89
CA ILE A 3 11.62 -3.34 5.72
C ILE A 3 11.55 -3.77 7.20
N ASN A 4 12.33 -3.11 8.04
CA ASN A 4 12.54 -3.43 9.46
C ASN A 4 13.23 -4.78 9.76
N ARG A 5 13.81 -5.42 8.74
CA ARG A 5 14.51 -6.73 8.85
C ARG A 5 15.61 -6.89 7.79
N GLY A 6 16.34 -5.81 7.50
CA GLY A 6 17.44 -5.78 6.54
C GLY A 6 17.36 -4.61 5.55
N ASP A 7 16.27 -3.86 5.53
CA ASP A 7 16.11 -2.58 4.85
C ASP A 7 15.26 -1.65 5.74
N LYS A 8 15.19 -0.37 5.40
CA LYS A 8 14.32 0.61 6.06
C LYS A 8 13.91 1.70 5.08
N PHE A 9 12.84 2.42 5.40
CA PHE A 9 12.55 3.68 4.72
C PHE A 9 13.58 4.73 5.14
N GLU A 10 14.09 5.50 4.18
CA GLU A 10 15.13 6.49 4.40
C GLU A 10 14.53 7.90 4.38
N TYR A 11 13.83 8.25 3.31
CA TYR A 11 13.06 9.50 3.20
C TYR A 11 11.89 9.35 2.23
N MET A 12 10.95 10.30 2.29
CA MET A 12 9.94 10.49 1.26
C MET A 12 9.84 11.94 0.82
N VAL A 13 9.26 12.13 -0.36
CA VAL A 13 8.71 13.40 -0.83
C VAL A 13 7.22 13.19 -1.02
N ALA A 14 6.43 14.24 -0.84
CA ALA A 14 5.01 14.29 -1.12
C ALA A 14 4.70 15.52 -1.98
N MET A 15 3.84 15.31 -2.97
CA MET A 15 3.31 16.35 -3.84
C MET A 15 1.81 16.13 -4.02
N ASN A 16 1.02 17.14 -3.68
CA ASN A 16 -0.43 17.12 -3.85
C ASN A 16 -0.85 17.95 -5.07
N SER A 17 -1.90 17.51 -5.75
CA SER A 17 -2.66 18.34 -6.68
C SER A 17 -3.46 19.42 -5.93
N ALA A 18 -4.16 20.26 -6.69
CA ALA A 18 -5.23 21.08 -6.15
C ALA A 18 -6.36 20.20 -5.58
N SER A 19 -7.17 20.78 -4.69
CA SER A 19 -8.39 20.19 -4.15
C SER A 19 -9.60 20.74 -4.89
N LEU A 20 -10.05 20.08 -5.96
CA LEU A 20 -11.12 20.54 -6.83
C LEU A 20 -12.34 19.63 -6.75
N GLY A 21 -12.14 18.32 -6.62
CA GLY A 21 -13.20 17.30 -6.66
C GLY A 21 -14.26 17.49 -5.58
N LEU A 22 -13.85 17.55 -4.31
CA LEU A 22 -14.79 17.77 -3.20
C LEU A 22 -15.43 19.16 -3.24
N GLN A 23 -14.70 20.18 -3.74
CA GLN A 23 -15.26 21.52 -3.91
C GLN A 23 -16.35 21.55 -4.99
N GLN A 24 -16.13 20.85 -6.10
CA GLN A 24 -17.09 20.73 -7.18
C GLN A 24 -18.33 19.94 -6.71
N TYR A 25 -18.12 18.77 -6.10
CA TYR A 25 -19.19 17.97 -5.52
C TYR A 25 -20.07 18.80 -4.57
N ARG A 26 -19.43 19.59 -3.70
CA ARG A 26 -20.15 20.45 -2.78
C ARG A 26 -21.04 21.49 -3.49
N LYS A 27 -20.51 22.15 -4.52
CA LYS A 27 -21.27 23.13 -5.31
C LYS A 27 -22.47 22.50 -6.01
N ASP A 28 -22.31 21.28 -6.52
CA ASP A 28 -23.33 20.61 -7.31
C ASP A 28 -24.43 19.97 -6.45
N HIS A 29 -24.11 19.55 -5.23
CA HIS A 29 -24.99 18.72 -4.41
C HIS A 29 -25.52 19.38 -3.14
N LEU A 30 -24.92 20.47 -2.66
CA LEU A 30 -25.38 21.15 -1.45
C LEU A 30 -26.13 22.44 -1.76
N LYS A 31 -27.09 22.78 -0.89
CA LYS A 31 -27.80 24.06 -0.99
C LYS A 31 -26.83 25.23 -0.74
N PRO A 32 -27.12 26.44 -1.29
CA PRO A 32 -26.26 27.61 -1.11
C PRO A 32 -26.06 28.04 0.36
N ASP A 33 -27.03 27.76 1.22
CA ASP A 33 -27.03 28.11 2.64
C ASP A 33 -26.49 27.01 3.56
N ASP A 34 -26.12 25.86 3.01
CA ASP A 34 -25.54 24.76 3.79
C ASP A 34 -24.20 25.19 4.43
N PRO A 35 -23.99 25.01 5.75
CA PRO A 35 -22.78 25.45 6.43
C PRO A 35 -21.50 24.85 5.83
N ARG A 36 -21.58 23.67 5.21
CA ARG A 36 -20.44 23.01 4.56
C ARG A 36 -19.91 23.78 3.37
N GLN A 37 -20.70 24.70 2.78
CA GLN A 37 -20.23 25.60 1.71
C GLN A 37 -18.99 26.41 2.12
N LYS A 38 -18.80 26.64 3.43
CA LYS A 38 -17.66 27.37 4.01
C LYS A 38 -16.44 26.49 4.31
N GLU A 39 -16.53 25.17 4.15
CA GLU A 39 -15.40 24.27 4.41
C GLU A 39 -14.24 24.53 3.43
N VAL A 40 -13.00 24.34 3.90
CA VAL A 40 -11.80 24.42 3.08
C VAL A 40 -11.10 23.07 3.08
N TYR A 41 -11.14 22.38 1.95
CA TYR A 41 -10.43 21.12 1.77
C TYR A 41 -8.95 21.41 1.49
N LYS A 42 -8.08 20.95 2.41
CA LYS A 42 -6.62 21.11 2.29
C LYS A 42 -5.96 19.98 1.51
N THR A 43 -6.55 18.78 1.59
CA THR A 43 -6.07 17.60 0.88
C THR A 43 -6.34 17.76 -0.62
N GLY A 44 -5.28 17.68 -1.43
CA GLY A 44 -5.42 17.63 -2.88
C GLY A 44 -6.16 16.38 -3.33
N ASP A 45 -6.82 16.45 -4.49
CA ASP A 45 -7.58 15.32 -5.03
C ASP A 45 -6.69 14.10 -5.32
N TYR A 46 -5.41 14.36 -5.60
CA TYR A 46 -4.39 13.35 -5.86
C TYR A 46 -3.07 13.69 -5.19
N SER A 47 -2.47 12.69 -4.55
CA SER A 47 -1.15 12.80 -3.93
C SER A 47 -0.19 11.76 -4.50
N THR A 48 1.03 12.18 -4.84
CA THR A 48 2.12 11.32 -5.33
C THR A 48 3.30 11.39 -4.38
N ASN A 49 3.66 10.24 -3.78
CA ASN A 49 4.57 10.19 -2.66
C ASN A 49 5.67 9.14 -2.88
N PRO A 50 6.78 9.49 -3.55
CA PRO A 50 7.92 8.58 -3.67
C PRO A 50 8.65 8.44 -2.32
N ILE A 51 8.95 7.19 -1.96
CA ILE A 51 9.72 6.78 -0.78
C ILE A 51 11.01 6.12 -1.27
N LYS A 52 12.15 6.51 -0.70
CA LYS A 52 13.46 5.87 -0.91
C LYS A 52 13.77 4.93 0.26
N THR A 53 14.28 3.73 -0.02
CA THR A 53 14.77 2.82 1.02
C THR A 53 16.29 2.91 1.19
N ASN A 54 16.81 2.42 2.32
CA ASN A 54 18.23 2.37 2.61
C ASN A 54 19.02 1.51 1.60
N LYS A 55 18.41 0.44 1.06
CA LYS A 55 18.98 -0.37 -0.03
C LYS A 55 18.77 0.23 -1.43
N GLY A 56 18.34 1.49 -1.52
CA GLY A 56 18.23 2.22 -2.78
C GLY A 56 16.97 1.92 -3.59
N ARG A 57 16.02 1.14 -3.07
CA ARG A 57 14.74 0.86 -3.74
C ARG A 57 13.81 2.06 -3.64
N THR A 58 12.83 2.13 -4.53
CA THR A 58 11.80 3.18 -4.55
C THR A 58 10.42 2.58 -4.42
N ILE A 59 9.55 3.22 -3.65
CA ILE A 59 8.14 2.86 -3.50
C ILE A 59 7.32 4.09 -3.85
N LEU A 60 6.34 3.95 -4.73
CA LEU A 60 5.42 5.03 -5.06
C LEU A 60 4.11 4.82 -4.31
N VAL A 61 3.79 5.71 -3.39
CA VAL A 61 2.49 5.72 -2.70
C VAL A 61 1.60 6.80 -3.31
N GLN A 62 0.40 6.43 -3.69
CA GLN A 62 -0.59 7.33 -4.27
C GLN A 62 -1.84 7.36 -3.41
N HIS A 63 -2.39 8.56 -3.20
CA HIS A 63 -3.68 8.74 -2.52
C HIS A 63 -4.64 9.45 -3.48
N ASN A 64 -5.72 8.77 -3.86
CA ASN A 64 -6.78 9.30 -4.72
C ASN A 64 -8.12 8.74 -4.26
N VAL A 65 -8.89 9.55 -3.53
CA VAL A 65 -10.20 9.14 -2.99
C VAL A 65 -11.32 10.13 -3.34
N SER A 66 -10.99 11.18 -4.08
CA SER A 66 -11.91 12.28 -4.40
C SER A 66 -12.14 12.46 -5.91
N SER A 67 -11.36 11.76 -6.75
CA SER A 67 -11.53 11.81 -8.21
C SER A 67 -12.46 10.68 -8.69
N PRO A 68 -13.28 10.90 -9.72
CA PRO A 68 -14.06 9.83 -10.35
C PRO A 68 -13.13 8.91 -11.15
N ARG A 69 -12.88 7.69 -10.65
CA ARG A 69 -12.01 6.70 -11.30
C ARG A 69 -12.39 5.27 -10.92
N PRO A 70 -12.00 4.27 -11.72
CA PRO A 70 -12.03 2.88 -11.29
C PRO A 70 -11.15 2.65 -10.04
N TYR A 71 -11.57 1.68 -9.24
CA TYR A 71 -10.81 1.20 -8.09
C TYR A 71 -9.47 0.61 -8.53
N ASP A 72 -8.38 1.06 -7.92
CA ASP A 72 -7.03 0.57 -8.21
C ASP A 72 -6.14 0.80 -6.99
N ARG A 73 -5.48 -0.26 -6.50
CA ARG A 73 -4.46 -0.19 -5.43
C ARG A 73 -3.04 -0.27 -5.97
N ILE A 74 -2.89 -0.33 -7.29
CA ILE A 74 -1.66 -0.45 -8.10
C ILE A 74 -0.98 -1.80 -7.88
N ASN A 75 -0.60 -2.09 -6.63
CA ASN A 75 0.07 -3.31 -6.17
C ASN A 75 1.11 -3.81 -7.19
N LEU A 76 2.03 -2.90 -7.54
CA LEU A 76 3.08 -3.17 -8.50
C LEU A 76 4.38 -3.46 -7.76
N ILE A 77 5.03 -4.56 -8.13
CA ILE A 77 6.38 -4.90 -7.68
C ILE A 77 7.21 -5.27 -8.90
N GLN A 78 8.41 -4.70 -9.00
CA GLN A 78 9.30 -4.91 -10.14
C GLN A 78 10.71 -5.21 -9.64
N GLY A 79 11.35 -6.18 -10.28
CA GLY A 79 12.75 -6.51 -10.12
C GLY A 79 13.45 -6.63 -11.47
N THR A 80 14.68 -7.12 -11.45
CA THR A 80 15.53 -7.23 -12.64
C THR A 80 15.07 -8.30 -13.64
N LYS A 81 14.20 -9.23 -13.23
CA LYS A 81 13.75 -10.37 -14.05
C LYS A 81 12.25 -10.40 -14.31
N GLY A 82 11.52 -9.36 -13.90
CA GLY A 82 10.08 -9.34 -14.07
C GLY A 82 9.36 -8.29 -13.24
N ILE A 83 8.06 -8.22 -13.47
CA ILE A 83 7.14 -7.29 -12.85
C ILE A 83 5.78 -7.96 -12.65
N PHE A 84 5.17 -7.70 -11.51
CA PHE A 84 3.76 -7.97 -11.24
C PHE A 84 3.03 -6.64 -11.05
N ARG A 85 1.78 -6.56 -11.50
CA ARG A 85 0.87 -5.46 -11.23
C ARG A 85 -0.54 -6.02 -11.05
N ASP A 86 -1.28 -5.49 -10.08
CA ASP A 86 -2.70 -5.79 -9.89
C ASP A 86 -3.60 -4.70 -10.53
N TYR A 87 -4.92 -4.95 -10.54
CA TYR A 87 -5.96 -4.07 -11.08
C TYR A 87 -5.80 -3.74 -12.59
N PRO A 88 -5.93 -4.73 -13.50
CA PRO A 88 -6.05 -6.17 -13.23
C PRO A 88 -4.69 -6.87 -13.03
N SER A 89 -4.74 -8.00 -12.31
CA SER A 89 -3.61 -8.89 -12.03
C SER A 89 -2.93 -9.41 -13.29
N ARG A 90 -1.63 -9.13 -13.41
CA ARG A 90 -0.79 -9.51 -14.54
C ARG A 90 0.67 -9.58 -14.17
N VAL A 91 1.41 -10.43 -14.88
CA VAL A 91 2.84 -10.65 -14.66
C VAL A 91 3.61 -10.62 -15.98
N PHE A 92 4.84 -10.15 -15.95
CA PHE A 92 5.81 -10.29 -17.02
C PHE A 92 7.10 -10.83 -16.42
N ILE A 93 7.70 -11.81 -17.10
CA ILE A 93 8.95 -12.45 -16.75
C ILE A 93 9.92 -12.25 -17.92
N ASP A 94 11.12 -11.77 -17.64
CA ASP A 94 12.14 -11.58 -18.67
C ASP A 94 12.53 -12.93 -19.31
N GLY A 95 12.61 -12.96 -20.65
CA GLY A 95 12.86 -14.17 -21.42
C GLY A 95 11.67 -15.14 -21.53
N GLN A 96 10.45 -14.75 -21.12
CA GLN A 96 9.25 -15.58 -21.30
C GLN A 96 8.89 -15.82 -22.78
N GLU A 97 8.19 -16.93 -23.04
CA GLU A 97 7.51 -17.14 -24.31
C GLU A 97 6.42 -16.08 -24.52
N GLY A 98 6.25 -15.60 -25.76
CA GLY A 98 5.30 -14.53 -26.09
C GLY A 98 5.86 -13.09 -26.02
N GLY A 99 7.16 -12.93 -25.74
CA GLY A 99 7.88 -11.65 -25.84
C GLY A 99 7.43 -10.62 -24.80
N HIS A 100 7.36 -9.34 -25.17
CA HIS A 100 7.08 -8.19 -24.28
C HIS A 100 5.62 -8.03 -23.83
N LYS A 101 4.87 -9.14 -23.66
CA LYS A 101 3.45 -9.12 -23.33
C LYS A 101 3.20 -9.43 -21.85
N TRP A 102 2.14 -8.89 -21.30
CA TRP A 102 1.62 -9.35 -20.01
C TRP A 102 1.06 -10.77 -20.12
N GLN A 103 1.28 -11.56 -19.08
CA GLN A 103 0.62 -12.85 -18.86
C GLN A 103 -0.45 -12.73 -17.77
N ASP A 104 -1.49 -13.55 -17.92
CA ASP A 104 -2.50 -13.72 -16.88
C ASP A 104 -1.91 -14.49 -15.69
N THR A 105 -2.19 -14.02 -14.48
CA THR A 105 -1.66 -14.65 -13.25
C THR A 105 -2.28 -16.01 -12.93
N THR A 106 -3.40 -16.38 -13.54
CA THR A 106 -4.02 -17.71 -13.39
C THR A 106 -3.07 -18.84 -13.75
N ALA A 107 -2.24 -18.67 -14.79
CA ALA A 107 -1.21 -19.63 -15.20
C ALA A 107 -0.15 -19.91 -14.13
N PHE A 108 -0.03 -19.03 -13.13
CA PHE A 108 0.98 -19.10 -12.07
C PHE A 108 0.41 -19.57 -10.74
N LYS A 109 -0.93 -19.63 -10.61
CA LYS A 109 -1.61 -19.86 -9.34
C LYS A 109 -1.25 -21.21 -8.74
N ASP A 110 -1.24 -22.29 -9.53
CA ASP A 110 -0.90 -23.63 -9.03
C ASP A 110 0.50 -23.73 -8.45
N LYS A 111 1.44 -22.90 -8.91
CA LYS A 111 2.83 -22.90 -8.42
C LYS A 111 3.09 -21.89 -7.31
N PHE A 112 2.40 -20.75 -7.32
CA PHE A 112 2.74 -19.60 -6.48
C PHE A 112 1.61 -19.13 -5.56
N GLU A 113 0.43 -19.76 -5.57
CA GLU A 113 -0.61 -19.47 -4.58
C GLU A 113 -0.10 -19.81 -3.18
N HIS A 114 -0.22 -18.83 -2.29
CA HIS A 114 0.25 -18.90 -0.91
C HIS A 114 -0.47 -20.00 -0.14
N ASP A 115 0.26 -20.79 0.66
CA ASP A 115 -0.28 -21.96 1.37
C ASP A 115 -1.48 -21.64 2.27
N LEU A 116 -1.40 -20.52 3.02
CA LEU A 116 -2.53 -19.99 3.76
C LEU A 116 -3.80 -19.82 2.91
N TRP A 117 -3.67 -19.30 1.68
CA TRP A 117 -4.80 -19.12 0.79
C TRP A 117 -5.28 -20.44 0.17
N ARG A 118 -4.40 -21.42 -0.05
CA ARG A 118 -4.82 -22.78 -0.42
C ARG A 118 -5.62 -23.45 0.69
N LYS A 119 -5.16 -23.30 1.93
CA LYS A 119 -5.77 -23.92 3.11
C LYS A 119 -7.11 -23.26 3.49
N GLU A 120 -7.15 -21.93 3.52
CA GLU A 120 -8.26 -21.17 4.10
C GLU A 120 -9.05 -20.36 3.05
N GLY A 121 -8.60 -20.31 1.79
CA GLY A 121 -9.17 -19.42 0.77
C GLY A 121 -10.57 -19.80 0.32
N GLU A 122 -10.99 -21.05 0.42
CA GLU A 122 -12.40 -21.42 0.17
C GLU A 122 -13.31 -20.85 1.26
N ALA A 123 -12.96 -21.07 2.53
CA ALA A 123 -13.68 -20.48 3.66
C ALA A 123 -13.68 -18.95 3.60
N ALA A 124 -12.54 -18.34 3.24
CA ALA A 124 -12.40 -16.90 3.06
C ALA A 124 -13.37 -16.35 2.00
N ARG A 125 -13.48 -17.00 0.84
CA ARG A 125 -14.42 -16.59 -0.21
C ARG A 125 -15.87 -16.74 0.22
N LYS A 126 -16.20 -17.81 0.95
CA LYS A 126 -17.56 -18.08 1.42
C LYS A 126 -18.02 -17.10 2.49
N LEU A 127 -17.16 -16.79 3.46
CA LEU A 127 -17.48 -15.89 4.57
C LEU A 127 -17.33 -14.42 4.19
N GLY A 128 -16.54 -14.12 3.16
CA GLY A 128 -16.50 -12.82 2.51
C GLY A 128 -15.59 -11.80 3.21
N GLY A 129 -15.90 -10.52 2.98
CA GLY A 129 -15.07 -9.36 3.34
C GLY A 129 -13.99 -9.06 2.29
N HIS A 130 -14.25 -8.08 1.43
CA HIS A 130 -13.38 -7.66 0.31
C HIS A 130 -12.80 -8.82 -0.52
N GLY A 131 -13.60 -9.86 -0.81
CA GLY A 131 -13.17 -11.05 -1.55
C GLY A 131 -12.48 -12.14 -0.72
N GLY A 132 -12.50 -12.02 0.61
CA GLY A 132 -11.98 -12.99 1.58
C GLY A 132 -10.73 -12.53 2.33
N MET A 133 -10.12 -11.39 1.96
CA MET A 133 -8.92 -10.91 2.64
C MET A 133 -9.17 -10.54 4.10
N ASP A 134 -10.37 -10.03 4.42
CA ASP A 134 -10.73 -9.66 5.80
C ASP A 134 -10.81 -10.92 6.68
N TYR A 135 -11.40 -12.00 6.16
CA TYR A 135 -11.42 -13.29 6.85
C TYR A 135 -10.00 -13.77 7.15
N ILE A 136 -9.12 -13.77 6.14
CA ILE A 136 -7.73 -14.22 6.31
C ILE A 136 -6.98 -13.37 7.34
N MET A 137 -7.19 -12.05 7.33
CA MET A 137 -6.60 -11.14 8.32
C MET A 137 -7.04 -11.52 9.74
N CYS A 138 -8.35 -11.67 9.98
CA CYS A 138 -8.89 -12.04 11.29
C CYS A 138 -8.48 -13.45 11.71
N TYR A 139 -8.48 -14.41 10.79
CA TYR A 139 -8.01 -15.77 11.01
C TYR A 139 -6.56 -15.77 11.48
N ARG A 140 -5.66 -15.05 10.79
CA ARG A 140 -4.25 -14.98 11.19
C ARG A 140 -4.06 -14.30 12.53
N LEU A 141 -4.83 -13.26 12.84
CA LEU A 141 -4.80 -12.65 14.16
C LEU A 141 -5.16 -13.66 15.26
N ALA A 142 -6.27 -14.39 15.11
CA ALA A 142 -6.70 -15.39 16.08
C ALA A 142 -5.71 -16.56 16.21
N GLU A 143 -5.14 -17.03 15.09
CA GLU A 143 -4.14 -18.10 15.11
C GLU A 143 -2.87 -17.66 15.86
N CYS A 144 -2.40 -16.44 15.62
CA CYS A 144 -1.24 -15.86 16.30
C CYS A 144 -1.46 -15.78 17.82
N MET A 145 -2.63 -15.29 18.24
CA MET A 145 -3.00 -15.22 19.66
C MET A 145 -3.05 -16.61 20.30
N THR A 146 -3.63 -17.59 19.60
CA THR A 146 -3.77 -18.96 20.11
C THR A 146 -2.42 -19.68 20.22
N LYS A 147 -1.49 -19.42 19.29
CA LYS A 147 -0.16 -20.06 19.26
C LYS A 147 0.94 -19.26 19.98
N GLY A 148 0.64 -18.05 20.45
CA GLY A 148 1.64 -17.18 21.07
C GLY A 148 2.71 -16.67 20.09
N ILE A 149 2.36 -16.49 18.81
CA ILE A 149 3.28 -16.02 17.76
C ILE A 149 2.95 -14.57 17.42
N ALA A 150 3.97 -13.74 17.17
CA ALA A 150 3.77 -12.34 16.82
C ALA A 150 3.27 -12.19 15.36
N LEU A 151 2.14 -11.50 15.16
CA LEU A 151 1.54 -11.23 13.83
C LEU A 151 2.40 -10.31 12.96
N THR A 152 2.44 -9.04 13.35
CA THR A 152 3.24 -7.98 12.75
C THR A 152 3.85 -7.17 13.87
N SER A 153 5.02 -6.58 13.66
CA SER A 153 5.62 -5.78 14.72
C SER A 153 4.96 -4.40 14.78
N THR A 154 4.88 -3.81 15.98
CA THR A 154 4.42 -2.42 16.14
C THR A 154 5.29 -1.43 15.35
N TYR A 155 6.55 -1.79 15.08
CA TYR A 155 7.47 -1.03 14.23
C TYR A 155 7.06 -1.03 12.76
N ASP A 156 6.51 -2.15 12.26
CA ASP A 156 5.98 -2.23 10.91
C ASP A 156 4.75 -1.34 10.77
N ALA A 157 3.81 -1.45 11.72
CA ALA A 157 2.64 -0.58 11.76
C ALA A 157 3.03 0.91 11.79
N ALA A 158 3.96 1.30 12.68
CA ALA A 158 4.44 2.68 12.75
C ALA A 158 5.11 3.14 11.44
N ALA A 159 5.93 2.30 10.82
CA ALA A 159 6.60 2.61 9.55
C ALA A 159 5.60 2.76 8.39
N TRP A 160 4.52 1.95 8.36
CA TRP A 160 3.50 2.02 7.32
C TRP A 160 2.51 3.17 7.50
N SER A 161 2.31 3.63 8.74
CA SER A 161 1.47 4.79 9.05
C SER A 161 2.22 6.12 8.92
N ALA A 162 3.55 6.12 9.09
CA ALA A 162 4.38 7.32 9.01
C ALA A 162 4.20 8.16 7.73
N PRO A 163 3.93 7.60 6.53
CA PRO A 163 3.68 8.42 5.34
C PRO A 163 2.58 9.47 5.50
N GLY A 164 1.56 9.24 6.34
CA GLY A 164 0.52 10.22 6.63
C GLY A 164 1.08 11.57 7.09
N PRO A 165 1.61 11.67 8.33
CA PRO A 165 2.16 12.93 8.85
C PRO A 165 3.40 13.40 8.07
N LEU A 166 4.25 12.49 7.57
CA LEU A 166 5.45 12.90 6.82
C LEU A 166 5.09 13.57 5.48
N SER A 167 4.00 13.13 4.83
CA SER A 167 3.52 13.77 3.60
C SER A 167 3.01 15.18 3.84
N GLU A 168 2.33 15.43 4.96
CA GLU A 168 1.88 16.76 5.34
C GLU A 168 3.06 17.71 5.56
N ILE A 169 4.09 17.26 6.27
CA ILE A 169 5.32 18.04 6.49
C ILE A 169 6.03 18.34 5.17
N SER A 170 6.15 17.35 4.28
CA SER A 170 6.77 17.54 2.96
C SER A 170 6.02 18.59 2.15
N ASN A 171 4.70 18.45 2.02
CA ASN A 171 3.85 19.39 1.27
C ASN A 171 3.94 20.81 1.84
N ALA A 172 3.84 20.96 3.17
CA ALA A 172 3.90 22.26 3.85
C ALA A 172 5.23 23.00 3.64
N LYS A 173 6.30 22.27 3.30
CA LYS A 173 7.62 22.84 3.06
C LYS A 173 7.97 22.95 1.57
N GLY A 174 7.00 22.79 0.67
CA GLY A 174 7.25 22.88 -0.78
C GLY A 174 7.84 21.60 -1.36
N SER A 175 7.36 20.44 -0.90
CA SER A 175 7.75 19.11 -1.40
C SER A 175 9.22 18.75 -1.09
N MET A 176 9.72 19.15 0.08
CA MET A 176 11.07 18.79 0.49
C MET A 176 11.15 17.33 0.94
N PRO A 177 12.28 16.64 0.74
CA PRO A 177 12.51 15.33 1.32
C PRO A 177 12.42 15.33 2.85
N ILE A 178 11.58 14.47 3.42
CA ILE A 178 11.43 14.27 4.87
C ILE A 178 11.93 12.88 5.25
N LYS A 179 12.84 12.82 6.23
CA LYS A 179 13.42 11.57 6.75
C LYS A 179 12.38 10.74 7.48
N PHE A 180 12.45 9.42 7.31
CA PHE A 180 11.67 8.50 8.14
C PHE A 180 12.30 8.35 9.52
N PRO A 181 11.50 8.34 10.60
CA PRO A 181 11.96 7.88 11.90
C PRO A 181 12.35 6.39 11.82
N ASP A 182 13.49 6.04 12.39
CA ASP A 182 13.83 4.64 12.64
C ASP A 182 13.16 4.17 13.93
N PHE A 183 11.92 3.70 13.80
CA PHE A 183 11.15 3.19 14.94
C PHE A 183 11.83 2.00 15.62
N THR A 184 12.69 1.27 14.91
CA THR A 184 13.41 0.12 15.46
C THR A 184 14.67 0.50 16.23
N ARG A 185 15.11 1.76 16.19
CA ARG A 185 16.36 2.25 16.82
C ARG A 185 17.57 1.39 16.43
N GLY A 186 17.79 1.22 15.12
CA GLY A 186 18.86 0.42 14.54
C GLY A 186 18.61 -1.09 14.51
N GLN A 187 17.57 -1.59 15.19
CA GLN A 187 17.30 -3.03 15.24
C GLN A 187 16.74 -3.60 13.94
N TRP A 188 16.39 -2.76 12.96
CA TRP A 188 16.00 -3.16 11.60
C TRP A 188 17.09 -3.96 10.89
N GLN A 189 18.36 -3.84 11.32
CA GLN A 189 19.47 -4.61 10.75
C GLN A 189 19.45 -6.08 11.17
N LYS A 190 18.78 -6.41 12.28
CA LYS A 190 18.69 -7.78 12.77
C LYS A 190 17.62 -8.54 12.00
N ASN A 191 17.91 -9.80 11.70
CA ASN A 191 16.88 -10.69 11.18
C ASN A 191 15.82 -10.91 12.26
N ARG A 192 14.54 -10.82 11.88
CA ARG A 192 13.41 -11.13 12.75
C ARG A 192 12.57 -12.16 12.02
N LEU A 193 12.26 -13.26 12.71
CA LEU A 193 11.35 -14.27 12.19
C LEU A 193 10.00 -13.60 11.94
N SER A 194 9.59 -13.53 10.68
CA SER A 194 8.21 -13.29 10.31
C SER A 194 7.45 -14.62 10.37
N ILE A 195 6.14 -14.55 10.52
CA ILE A 195 5.33 -15.77 10.47
C ILE A 195 5.52 -16.42 9.10
N PRO A 196 5.76 -17.73 9.03
CA PRO A 196 5.76 -18.48 7.78
C PRO A 196 4.41 -18.41 7.06
#